data_AF-A0A9W4UKF8-F1
#
_entry.id   AF-A0A9W4UKF8-F1
#
_cell.length_a   1.000
_cell.length_b   1.000
_cell.length_c   1.000
_cell.angle_alpha   90.00
_cell.angle_beta   90.00
_cell.angle_gamma   90.00
#
_symmetry.space_group_name_H-M   'P 1'
#
loop_
_entity.id
_entity.type
_entity.pdbx_description
1 polymer ?
#
loop_
_entity_poly.entity_id
_entity_poly.type
_entity_poly.pdbx_seq_one_letter_code
_entity_poly.pdbx_strand_id
1 'polypeptide(L)'
;MVGHTVQLFALQLSGSGLFGKCDPSGPPGSCVVPGVYAMVAAGATMTGVTRLTVTLAVILFELTGSLDHVLPFSLGILVAKWVADAIEPLSIYDLLTDMNSYPFLDNKVRPVFTSTLGDITLRSRPERIIDISESALVPASELRHKQQYLHLTGEIDGGLAIVKRGLLVGLIPHPDLQFALDRLEDEDNTLCLMSPHVEWAAGREPVEDDNNAPAVDDSDFTPFIDPAPVALDVHSPMDLVYECFVKLGLRYVCVLRDGKYAGMIHKKTFVKYIKELEESEKKNRQGILGSI
;
A
#
# COMPACT_ATOMS: atom_id res chain seq x y z
N MET A 1 27.97 27.99 0.29
CA MET A 1 27.76 29.36 0.83
C MET A 1 27.62 29.38 2.35
N VAL A 2 26.69 28.64 2.95
CA VAL A 2 26.44 28.67 4.41
C VAL A 2 27.68 28.38 5.27
N GLY A 3 28.51 27.39 4.89
CA GLY A 3 29.74 27.08 5.63
C GLY A 3 30.73 28.24 5.69
N HIS A 4 30.95 28.93 4.56
CA HIS A 4 31.84 30.08 4.50
C HIS A 4 31.26 31.32 5.18
N THR A 5 29.93 31.50 5.18
CA THR A 5 29.31 32.60 5.95
C THR A 5 29.47 32.38 7.44
N VAL A 6 29.34 31.15 7.94
CA VAL A 6 29.60 30.83 9.36
C VAL A 6 31.08 31.02 9.70
N GLN A 7 31.98 30.64 8.80
CA GLN A 7 33.42 30.87 8.97
C GLN A 7 33.77 32.36 9.05
N LEU A 8 33.21 33.19 8.16
CA LEU A 8 33.39 34.64 8.18
C LEU A 8 32.80 35.27 9.45
N PHE A 9 31.62 34.81 9.87
CA PHE A 9 30.97 35.27 11.09
C PHE A 9 31.79 34.94 12.34
N ALA A 10 32.36 33.73 12.42
CA ALA A 10 33.22 33.32 13.52
C ALA A 10 34.52 34.15 13.61
N LEU A 11 35.10 34.54 12.46
CA LEU A 11 36.27 35.42 12.42
C LEU A 11 35.93 36.86 12.83
N GLN A 12 34.75 37.36 12.48
CA GLN A 12 34.29 38.71 12.83
C GLN A 12 33.83 38.83 14.30
N LEU A 13 33.26 37.77 14.88
CA LEU A 13 32.73 37.72 16.24
C LEU A 13 33.63 36.95 17.23
N SER A 14 34.94 36.87 16.96
CA SER A 14 35.92 36.19 17.82
C SER A 14 35.95 36.70 19.27
N GLY A 15 35.47 37.92 19.54
CA GLY A 15 35.31 38.47 20.89
C GLY A 15 34.00 38.10 21.62
N SER A 16 33.07 37.37 21.00
CA SER A 16 31.81 36.94 21.61
C SER A 16 31.93 35.57 22.27
N GLY A 17 31.23 35.34 23.39
CA GLY A 17 31.36 34.12 24.20
C GLY A 17 31.07 32.79 23.47
N LEU A 18 30.40 32.84 22.31
CA LEU A 18 30.11 31.66 21.49
C LEU A 18 31.32 31.18 20.66
N PHE A 19 32.21 32.09 20.27
CA PHE A 19 33.41 31.82 19.45
C PHE A 19 34.72 32.25 20.11
N GLY A 20 34.69 32.64 21.39
CA GLY A 20 35.86 33.15 22.12
C GLY A 20 37.01 32.16 22.33
N LYS A 21 36.80 30.86 22.01
CA LYS A 21 37.87 29.84 21.98
C LYS A 21 38.48 29.64 20.58
N CYS A 22 37.98 30.32 19.55
CA CYS A 22 38.56 30.29 18.22
C CYS A 22 39.75 31.27 18.17
N ASP A 23 40.95 30.75 17.94
CA ASP A 23 42.11 31.57 17.63
C ASP A 23 42.10 31.95 16.13
N PRO A 24 41.94 33.24 15.77
CA PRO A 24 41.94 33.69 14.38
C PRO A 24 43.30 33.52 13.67
N SER A 25 44.37 33.20 14.41
CA SER A 25 45.72 32.98 13.86
C SER A 25 46.06 31.51 13.57
N GLY A 26 45.16 30.58 13.92
CA GLY A 26 45.34 29.15 13.68
C GLY A 26 45.18 28.72 12.20
N PRO A 27 45.54 27.47 11.86
CA PRO A 27 45.36 26.94 10.51
C PRO A 27 43.87 26.99 10.08
N PRO A 28 43.58 27.23 8.79
CA PRO A 28 42.22 27.30 8.28
C PRO A 28 41.48 25.99 8.53
N GLY A 29 40.36 26.05 9.26
CA GLY A 29 39.55 24.88 9.62
C GLY A 29 39.75 24.35 11.05
N SER A 30 40.65 24.93 11.84
CA SER A 30 40.89 24.52 13.24
C SER A 30 39.71 24.77 14.19
N CYS A 31 38.92 25.81 13.96
CA CYS A 31 37.73 26.11 14.79
C CYS A 31 36.40 25.82 14.09
N VAL A 32 36.28 26.15 12.81
CA VAL A 32 35.05 26.00 12.02
C VAL A 32 35.39 25.30 10.72
N VAL A 33 34.84 24.09 10.53
CA VAL A 33 34.96 23.34 9.28
C VAL A 33 33.73 23.68 8.41
N PRO A 34 33.87 24.52 7.36
CA PRO A 34 32.73 24.98 6.56
C PRO A 34 31.98 23.82 5.87
N GLY A 35 32.66 22.71 5.59
CA GLY A 35 32.05 21.51 5.00
C GLY A 35 30.95 20.91 5.88
N VAL A 36 31.18 20.81 7.19
CA VAL A 36 30.19 20.25 8.15
C VAL A 36 28.94 21.11 8.18
N TYR A 37 29.09 22.44 8.27
CA TYR A 37 27.95 23.36 8.27
C TYR A 37 27.20 23.38 6.93
N ALA A 38 27.91 23.19 5.81
CA ALA A 38 27.27 23.02 4.50
C ALA A 38 26.44 21.71 4.44
N MET A 39 26.93 20.62 5.02
CA MET A 39 26.21 19.34 5.11
C MET A 39 24.97 19.46 6.02
N VAL A 40 25.07 20.13 7.17
CA VAL A 40 23.90 20.43 8.04
C VAL A 40 22.86 21.22 7.25
N ALA A 41 23.27 22.26 6.52
CA ALA A 41 22.36 23.10 5.75
C ALA A 41 21.68 22.32 4.62
N ALA A 42 22.42 21.50 3.88
CA ALA A 42 21.88 20.63 2.84
C ALA A 42 20.91 19.58 3.41
N GLY A 43 21.23 19.01 4.57
CA GLY A 43 20.34 18.11 5.29
C GLY A 43 19.04 18.79 5.72
N ALA A 44 19.15 19.95 6.35
CA ALA A 44 18.03 20.74 6.81
C ALA A 44 17.08 21.14 5.67
N THR A 45 17.61 21.58 4.52
CA THR A 45 16.77 21.92 3.36
C THR A 45 16.08 20.70 2.78
N MET A 46 16.79 19.57 2.64
CA MET A 46 16.19 18.34 2.13
C MET A 46 15.11 17.79 3.07
N THR A 47 15.31 17.79 4.39
CA THR A 47 14.24 17.43 5.36
C THR A 47 13.09 18.44 5.32
N GLY A 48 13.38 19.72 5.16
CA GLY A 48 12.38 20.77 5.01
C GLY A 48 11.49 20.62 3.78
N VAL A 49 11.90 19.83 2.77
CA VAL A 49 11.09 19.51 1.59
C VAL A 49 10.45 18.12 1.70
N THR A 50 11.24 17.12 2.09
CA THR A 50 10.86 15.69 2.02
C THR A 50 10.29 15.11 3.31
N ARG A 51 10.51 15.76 4.46
CA ARG A 51 10.19 15.27 5.82
C ARG A 51 10.87 13.95 6.22
N LEU A 52 11.87 13.48 5.45
CA LEU A 52 12.69 12.32 5.83
C LEU A 52 13.75 12.75 6.85
N THR A 53 13.64 12.25 8.09
CA THR A 53 14.55 12.62 9.18
C THR A 53 15.62 11.56 9.46
N VAL A 54 15.19 10.34 9.80
CA VAL A 54 16.10 9.26 10.22
C VAL A 54 17.00 8.83 9.07
N THR A 55 16.42 8.55 7.90
CA THR A 55 17.17 8.14 6.70
C THR A 55 18.20 9.19 6.29
N LEU A 56 17.83 10.48 6.34
CA LEU A 56 18.73 11.54 5.94
C LEU A 56 19.88 11.72 6.94
N ALA A 57 19.60 11.62 8.25
CA ALA A 57 20.64 11.67 9.28
C ALA A 57 21.67 10.54 9.08
N VAL A 58 21.21 9.33 8.77
CA VAL A 58 22.08 8.18 8.46
C VAL A 58 22.91 8.44 7.19
N ILE A 59 22.30 8.93 6.10
CA ILE A 59 23.03 9.24 4.87
C ILE A 59 24.15 10.26 5.12
N LEU A 60 23.86 11.36 5.83
CA LEU A 60 24.86 12.39 6.12
C LEU A 60 25.97 11.86 7.05
N PHE A 61 25.63 11.01 8.01
CA PHE A 61 26.58 10.33 8.86
C PHE A 61 27.52 9.42 8.06
N GLU A 62 26.97 8.52 7.24
CA GLU A 62 27.73 7.58 6.40
C GLU A 62 28.65 8.32 5.41
N LEU A 63 28.16 9.38 4.77
CA LEU A 63 28.96 10.21 3.86
C LEU A 63 30.10 10.94 4.57
N THR A 64 29.94 11.29 5.85
CA THR A 64 30.96 12.00 6.63
C THR A 64 31.97 11.03 7.24
N GLY A 65 31.59 9.78 7.52
CA GLY A 65 32.47 8.75 8.07
C GLY A 65 32.96 9.04 9.50
N SER A 66 32.31 9.94 10.23
CA SER A 66 32.68 10.38 11.58
C SER A 66 31.46 10.44 12.49
N LEU A 67 31.55 9.80 13.66
CA LEU A 67 30.49 9.76 14.67
C LEU A 67 30.30 11.09 15.40
N ASP A 68 31.35 11.92 15.47
CA ASP A 68 31.35 13.18 16.23
C ASP A 68 30.33 14.19 15.68
N HIS A 69 30.00 14.08 14.39
CA HIS A 69 29.13 15.02 13.68
C HIS A 69 27.66 14.55 13.61
N VAL A 70 27.33 13.37 14.14
CA VAL A 70 25.96 12.82 14.08
C VAL A 70 24.96 13.66 14.87
N LEU A 71 25.34 14.08 16.08
CA LEU A 71 24.50 14.92 16.94
C LEU A 71 24.15 16.27 16.28
N PRO A 72 25.11 17.07 15.77
CA PRO A 72 24.76 18.34 15.12
C PRO A 72 23.94 18.15 13.83
N PHE A 73 24.18 17.09 13.05
CA PHE A 73 23.36 16.78 11.87
C PHE A 73 21.91 16.47 12.24
N SER A 74 21.70 15.58 13.21
CA SER A 74 20.36 15.18 13.65
C SER A 74 19.58 16.34 14.28
N LEU A 75 20.24 17.20 15.07
CA LEU A 75 19.62 18.40 15.64
C LEU A 75 19.16 19.38 14.55
N GLY A 76 20.01 19.66 13.56
CA GLY A 76 19.64 20.55 12.45
C GLY A 76 18.46 20.02 11.63
N ILE A 77 18.46 18.72 11.34
CA ILE A 77 17.36 18.02 10.66
C ILE A 77 16.05 18.11 11.46
N LEU A 78 16.11 17.91 12.78
CA LEU A 78 14.92 17.90 13.63
C LEU A 78 14.30 19.29 13.76
N VAL A 79 15.13 20.33 13.93
CA VAL A 79 14.66 21.72 13.93
C VAL A 79 14.04 22.07 12.57
N ALA A 80 14.68 21.68 11.47
CA ALA A 80 14.13 21.92 10.13
C ALA A 80 12.78 21.21 9.93
N LYS A 81 12.64 19.96 10.39
CA LYS A 81 11.34 19.25 10.37
C LYS A 81 10.27 20.01 11.15
N TRP A 82 10.55 20.43 12.38
CA TRP A 82 9.57 21.13 13.21
C TRP A 82 9.11 22.44 12.58
N VAL A 83 10.05 23.24 12.08
CA VAL A 83 9.72 24.49 11.37
C VAL A 83 8.89 24.19 10.13
N ALA A 84 9.24 23.16 9.38
CA ALA A 84 8.54 22.82 8.15
C ALA A 84 7.12 22.26 8.43
N ASP A 85 6.95 21.38 9.42
CA ASP A 85 5.64 20.86 9.86
C ASP A 85 4.73 21.97 10.39
N ALA A 86 5.30 23.02 10.99
CA ALA A 86 4.54 24.18 11.46
C ALA A 86 4.03 25.08 10.32
N ILE A 87 4.77 25.14 9.20
CA ILE A 87 4.39 25.93 8.02
C ILE A 87 3.42 25.15 7.13
N GLU A 88 3.77 23.91 6.78
CA GLU A 88 2.98 23.04 5.92
C GLU A 88 3.12 21.58 6.42
N PRO A 89 2.03 20.92 6.83
CA PRO A 89 2.11 19.57 7.39
C PRO A 89 2.44 18.50 6.33
N LEU A 90 2.16 18.75 5.05
CA LEU A 90 2.41 17.79 3.97
C LEU A 90 3.83 17.92 3.40
N SER A 91 4.46 16.79 3.09
CA SER A 91 5.72 16.79 2.32
C SER A 91 5.44 17.00 0.83
N ILE A 92 6.49 17.30 0.05
CA ILE A 92 6.37 17.36 -1.43
C ILE A 92 5.87 16.04 -2.01
N TYR A 93 6.24 14.91 -1.39
CA TYR A 93 5.82 13.59 -1.86
C TYR A 93 4.34 13.37 -1.59
N ASP A 94 3.86 13.73 -0.40
CA ASP A 94 2.44 13.61 -0.05
C ASP A 94 1.59 14.51 -0.97
N LEU A 95 2.07 15.74 -1.25
CA LEU A 95 1.41 16.67 -2.18
C LEU A 95 1.34 16.10 -3.60
N LEU A 96 2.44 15.53 -4.10
CA LEU A 96 2.47 14.95 -5.45
C LEU A 96 1.57 13.70 -5.55
N THR A 97 1.49 12.90 -4.49
CA THR A 97 0.57 11.76 -4.40
C THR A 97 -0.88 12.22 -4.47
N ASP A 98 -1.21 13.31 -3.80
CA ASP A 98 -2.57 13.88 -3.81
C ASP A 98 -2.92 14.50 -5.16
N MET A 99 -2.01 15.30 -5.74
CA MET A 99 -2.19 15.90 -7.08
C MET A 99 -2.42 14.85 -8.18
N ASN A 100 -1.75 13.70 -8.08
CA ASN A 100 -1.94 12.60 -9.04
C ASN A 100 -3.12 11.69 -8.67
N SER A 101 -3.85 11.97 -7.60
CA SER A 101 -5.00 11.19 -7.12
C SER A 101 -4.68 9.69 -6.93
N TYR A 102 -3.45 9.36 -6.54
CA TYR A 102 -3.09 7.97 -6.32
C TYR A 102 -3.84 7.40 -5.09
N PRO A 103 -4.32 6.14 -5.18
CA PRO A 103 -4.97 5.47 -4.06
C PRO A 103 -3.92 4.99 -3.05
N PHE A 104 -3.36 5.93 -2.30
CA PHE A 104 -2.43 5.67 -1.21
C PHE A 104 -3.17 5.62 0.13
N LEU A 105 -2.83 4.64 0.96
CA LEU A 105 -3.37 4.49 2.31
C LEU A 105 -2.26 4.87 3.29
N ASP A 106 -2.36 6.04 3.90
CA ASP A 106 -1.38 6.46 4.90
C ASP A 106 -1.56 5.65 6.19
N ASN A 107 -0.44 5.20 6.75
CA ASN A 107 -0.42 4.49 8.04
C ASN A 107 -0.21 5.42 9.23
N LYS A 108 0.19 6.67 8.98
CA LYS A 108 0.59 7.63 10.02
C LYS A 108 -0.60 8.15 10.81
N VAL A 109 -1.75 8.27 10.15
CA VAL A 109 -2.99 8.78 10.74
C VAL A 109 -4.05 7.70 10.61
N ARG A 110 -4.58 7.28 11.75
CA ARG A 110 -5.76 6.41 11.78
C ARG A 110 -7.00 7.29 11.85
N PRO A 111 -7.87 7.30 10.83
CA PRO A 111 -9.12 8.01 10.92
C PRO A 111 -10.03 7.34 11.96
N VAL A 112 -10.93 8.11 12.55
CA VAL A 112 -11.89 7.59 13.53
C VAL A 112 -13.03 6.95 12.77
N PHE A 113 -13.19 5.65 12.92
CA PHE A 113 -14.25 4.93 12.24
C PHE A 113 -15.50 4.80 13.13
N THR A 114 -16.67 5.10 12.55
CA THR A 114 -17.98 4.83 13.18
C THR A 114 -18.84 3.88 12.35
N SER A 115 -18.35 3.46 11.19
CA SER A 115 -19.04 2.62 10.21
C SER A 115 -18.60 1.16 10.28
N THR A 116 -19.39 0.33 9.61
CA THR A 116 -19.14 -1.11 9.51
C THR A 116 -18.84 -1.50 8.06
N LEU A 117 -18.30 -2.69 7.86
CA LEU A 117 -18.00 -3.23 6.52
C LEU A 117 -19.21 -3.21 5.59
N GLY A 118 -20.40 -3.47 6.14
CA GLY A 118 -21.66 -3.42 5.41
C GLY A 118 -21.93 -2.10 4.70
N ASP A 119 -21.49 -0.97 5.25
CA ASP A 119 -21.83 0.36 4.73
C ASP A 119 -21.11 0.65 3.41
N ILE A 120 -19.92 0.07 3.23
CA ILE A 120 -19.09 0.22 2.01
C ILE A 120 -19.19 -1.00 1.07
N THR A 121 -19.87 -2.06 1.50
CA THR A 121 -20.06 -3.25 0.66
C THR A 121 -21.05 -3.00 -0.46
N LEU A 122 -20.55 -3.05 -1.69
CA LEU A 122 -21.43 -3.10 -2.85
C LEU A 122 -22.06 -4.50 -2.94
N ARG A 123 -23.35 -4.53 -3.27
CA ARG A 123 -24.06 -5.79 -3.49
C ARG A 123 -23.39 -6.58 -4.61
N SER A 124 -23.07 -7.85 -4.33
CA SER A 124 -22.45 -8.69 -5.35
C SER A 124 -23.35 -8.87 -6.57
N ARG A 125 -22.76 -8.70 -7.76
CA ARG A 125 -23.40 -8.93 -9.05
C ARG A 125 -23.06 -10.34 -9.55
N PRO A 126 -23.95 -11.01 -10.29
CA PRO A 126 -23.70 -12.36 -10.80
C PRO A 126 -22.50 -12.44 -11.75
N GLU A 127 -22.11 -11.33 -12.39
CA GLU A 127 -20.92 -11.25 -13.25
C GLU A 127 -19.60 -11.37 -12.47
N ARG A 128 -19.63 -11.21 -11.13
CA ARG A 128 -18.44 -11.27 -10.25
C ARG A 128 -18.34 -12.57 -9.44
N ILE A 129 -19.27 -13.49 -9.65
CA ILE A 129 -19.35 -14.76 -8.94
C ILE A 129 -19.27 -15.90 -9.95
N ILE A 130 -18.53 -16.94 -9.60
CA ILE A 130 -18.56 -18.25 -10.24
C ILE A 130 -19.34 -19.17 -9.30
N ASP A 131 -20.51 -19.64 -9.72
CA ASP A 131 -21.34 -20.54 -8.91
C ASP A 131 -21.07 -21.99 -9.31
N ILE A 132 -20.51 -22.78 -8.39
CA ILE A 132 -20.22 -24.20 -8.57
C ILE A 132 -21.19 -25.10 -7.77
N SER A 133 -22.39 -24.59 -7.48
CA SER A 133 -23.41 -25.34 -6.73
C SER A 133 -23.90 -26.60 -7.44
N GLU A 134 -24.06 -26.52 -8.75
CA GLU A 134 -24.56 -27.61 -9.59
C GLU A 134 -23.43 -28.49 -10.11
N SER A 135 -22.38 -27.87 -10.64
CA SER A 135 -21.20 -28.53 -11.21
C SER A 135 -19.95 -27.72 -10.92
N ALA A 136 -18.84 -28.40 -10.64
CA ALA A 136 -17.51 -27.77 -10.57
C ALA A 136 -16.90 -27.53 -11.96
N LEU A 137 -17.51 -28.07 -13.01
CA LEU A 137 -17.10 -27.85 -14.40
C LEU A 137 -17.89 -26.67 -14.97
N VAL A 138 -17.18 -25.62 -15.37
CA VAL A 138 -17.74 -24.36 -15.90
C VAL A 138 -17.22 -24.13 -17.32
N PRO A 139 -18.05 -23.75 -18.29
CA PRO A 139 -17.59 -23.46 -19.65
C PRO A 139 -16.54 -22.34 -19.70
N ALA A 140 -15.46 -22.54 -20.45
CA ALA A 140 -14.39 -21.55 -20.59
C ALA A 140 -14.90 -20.23 -21.19
N SER A 141 -15.83 -20.29 -22.15
CA SER A 141 -16.48 -19.11 -22.73
C SER A 141 -17.23 -18.24 -21.70
N GLU A 142 -17.87 -18.84 -20.70
CA GLU A 142 -18.52 -18.10 -19.61
C GLU A 142 -17.48 -17.40 -18.73
N LEU A 143 -16.40 -18.10 -18.40
CA LEU A 143 -15.30 -17.57 -17.61
C LEU A 143 -14.59 -16.43 -18.32
N ARG A 144 -14.35 -16.55 -19.64
CA ARG A 144 -13.80 -15.48 -20.48
C ARG A 144 -14.72 -14.26 -20.48
N HIS A 145 -16.04 -14.45 -20.58
CA HIS A 145 -16.98 -13.33 -20.52
C HIS A 145 -16.92 -12.60 -19.16
N LYS A 146 -16.87 -13.34 -18.05
CA LYS A 146 -16.73 -12.76 -16.70
C LYS A 146 -15.36 -12.08 -16.50
N GLN A 147 -14.29 -12.67 -17.03
CA GLN A 147 -12.94 -12.09 -17.02
C GLN A 147 -12.91 -10.77 -17.82
N GLN A 148 -13.51 -10.74 -19.01
CA GLN A 148 -13.59 -9.53 -19.83
C GLN A 148 -14.43 -8.44 -19.16
N TYR A 149 -15.50 -8.81 -18.43
CA TYR A 149 -16.30 -7.86 -17.65
C TYR A 149 -15.45 -7.16 -16.58
N LEU A 150 -14.61 -7.90 -15.85
CA LEU A 150 -13.66 -7.31 -14.89
C LEU A 150 -12.67 -6.36 -15.58
N HIS A 151 -12.19 -6.75 -16.77
CA HIS A 151 -11.28 -5.92 -17.55
C HIS A 151 -11.92 -4.59 -17.96
N LEU A 152 -13.15 -4.64 -18.50
CA LEU A 152 -13.92 -3.47 -18.94
C LEU A 152 -14.31 -2.54 -17.78
N THR A 153 -14.51 -3.08 -16.58
CA THR A 153 -14.84 -2.29 -15.39
C THR A 153 -13.62 -1.69 -14.69
N GLY A 154 -12.40 -1.98 -15.19
CA GLY A 154 -11.15 -1.49 -14.60
C GLY A 154 -10.75 -2.21 -13.31
N GLU A 155 -11.34 -3.37 -13.04
CA GLU A 155 -11.08 -4.22 -11.86
C GLU A 155 -10.03 -5.30 -12.13
N ILE A 156 -9.00 -4.95 -12.91
CA ILE A 156 -7.91 -5.85 -13.31
C ILE A 156 -7.06 -6.37 -12.14
N ASP A 157 -7.06 -5.65 -11.01
CA ASP A 157 -6.36 -6.05 -9.77
C ASP A 157 -7.24 -6.93 -8.86
N GLY A 158 -8.44 -7.26 -9.32
CA GLY A 158 -9.45 -8.02 -8.60
C GLY A 158 -9.40 -9.52 -8.85
N GLY A 159 -10.54 -10.17 -8.64
CA GLY A 159 -10.74 -11.60 -8.87
C GLY A 159 -12.22 -11.94 -8.87
N LEU A 160 -12.53 -13.20 -9.17
CA LEU A 160 -13.89 -13.75 -9.11
C LEU A 160 -14.01 -14.64 -7.88
N ALA A 161 -15.06 -14.40 -7.09
CA ALA A 161 -15.36 -15.27 -5.95
C ALA A 161 -16.02 -16.55 -6.44
N ILE A 162 -15.53 -17.69 -5.97
CA ILE A 162 -16.09 -19.01 -6.25
C ILE A 162 -17.01 -19.36 -5.08
N VAL A 163 -18.26 -19.67 -5.41
CA VAL A 163 -19.35 -19.84 -4.45
C VAL A 163 -20.01 -21.20 -4.65
N LYS A 164 -20.32 -21.88 -3.54
CA LYS A 164 -21.07 -23.13 -3.52
C LYS A 164 -22.24 -23.01 -2.56
N ARG A 165 -23.47 -23.05 -3.09
CA ARG A 165 -24.74 -22.88 -2.36
C ARG A 165 -24.76 -21.58 -1.55
N GLY A 166 -24.20 -20.51 -2.11
CA GLY A 166 -24.05 -19.21 -1.45
C GLY A 166 -22.88 -19.09 -0.47
N LEU A 167 -22.11 -20.16 -0.22
CA LEU A 167 -20.91 -20.12 0.63
C LEU A 167 -19.67 -19.78 -0.21
N LEU A 168 -18.81 -18.89 0.30
CA LEU A 168 -17.51 -18.62 -0.31
C LEU A 168 -16.60 -19.84 -0.12
N VAL A 169 -16.12 -20.42 -1.21
CA VAL A 169 -15.25 -21.61 -1.20
C VAL A 169 -13.87 -21.38 -1.79
N GLY A 170 -13.70 -20.30 -2.55
CA GLY A 170 -12.40 -19.90 -3.09
C GLY A 170 -12.51 -18.58 -3.84
N LEU A 171 -11.38 -18.11 -4.34
CA LEU A 171 -11.32 -16.92 -5.19
C LEU A 171 -10.21 -17.10 -6.22
N ILE A 172 -10.50 -16.76 -7.47
CA ILE A 172 -9.50 -16.78 -8.54
C ILE A 172 -9.15 -15.34 -8.94
N PRO A 173 -7.89 -14.91 -8.82
CA PRO A 173 -7.47 -13.58 -9.27
C PRO A 173 -7.65 -13.41 -10.77
N HIS A 174 -7.96 -12.19 -11.21
CA HIS A 174 -8.10 -11.86 -12.63
C HIS A 174 -6.87 -12.24 -13.49
N PRO A 175 -5.61 -11.93 -13.10
CA PRO A 175 -4.45 -12.27 -13.92
C PRO A 175 -4.24 -13.79 -14.02
N ASP A 176 -4.52 -14.54 -12.96
CA ASP A 176 -4.36 -15.99 -12.95
C ASP A 176 -5.45 -16.68 -13.77
N LEU A 177 -6.68 -16.17 -13.71
CA LEU A 177 -7.78 -16.60 -14.58
C LEU A 177 -7.47 -16.32 -16.05
N GLN A 178 -6.95 -15.13 -16.36
CA GLN A 178 -6.56 -14.78 -17.73
C GLN A 178 -5.47 -15.72 -18.24
N PHE A 179 -4.42 -15.92 -17.43
CA PHE A 179 -3.33 -16.82 -17.76
C PHE A 179 -3.81 -18.26 -17.99
N ALA A 180 -4.72 -18.77 -17.15
CA ALA A 180 -5.28 -20.10 -17.29
C ALA A 180 -6.13 -20.23 -18.57
N LEU A 181 -6.96 -19.24 -18.88
CA LEU A 181 -7.77 -19.26 -20.10
C LEU A 181 -6.91 -19.13 -21.38
N ASP A 182 -5.84 -18.34 -21.35
CA ASP A 182 -4.95 -18.13 -22.50
C ASP A 182 -4.12 -19.39 -22.85
N ARG A 183 -4.09 -20.39 -21.96
CA ARG A 183 -3.46 -21.71 -22.22
C ARG A 183 -4.38 -22.69 -22.95
N LEU A 184 -5.68 -22.42 -23.00
CA LEU A 184 -6.64 -23.31 -23.64
C LEU A 184 -6.53 -23.19 -25.16
N GLU A 185 -6.52 -24.33 -25.87
CA GLU A 185 -6.53 -24.35 -27.34
C GLU A 185 -7.91 -24.01 -27.92
N ASP A 186 -8.98 -24.44 -27.26
CA ASP A 186 -10.38 -24.23 -27.69
C ASP A 186 -11.27 -23.84 -26.49
N GLU A 187 -11.58 -22.55 -26.37
CA GLU A 187 -12.44 -22.02 -25.30
C GLU A 187 -13.93 -22.34 -25.48
N ASP A 188 -14.37 -22.64 -26.71
CA ASP A 188 -15.79 -22.78 -27.01
C ASP A 188 -16.32 -24.16 -26.58
N ASN A 189 -15.46 -25.17 -26.57
CA ASN A 189 -15.84 -26.55 -26.26
C ASN A 189 -15.17 -27.11 -25.00
N THR A 190 -14.37 -26.32 -24.28
CA THR A 190 -13.69 -26.75 -23.06
C THR A 190 -14.49 -26.42 -21.81
N LEU A 191 -14.58 -27.40 -20.90
CA LEU A 191 -15.10 -27.22 -19.55
C LEU A 191 -13.93 -27.13 -18.57
N CYS A 192 -13.86 -26.04 -17.81
CA CYS A 192 -12.81 -25.80 -16.83
C CYS A 192 -13.21 -26.31 -15.45
N LEU A 193 -12.31 -27.01 -14.77
CA LEU A 193 -12.52 -27.44 -13.39
C LEU A 193 -12.22 -26.30 -12.40
N MET A 194 -13.27 -25.83 -11.71
CA MET A 194 -13.25 -24.72 -10.75
C MET A 194 -13.40 -25.23 -9.31
N SER A 195 -12.57 -26.18 -8.90
CA SER A 195 -12.59 -26.73 -7.54
C SER A 195 -11.50 -26.08 -6.66
N PRO A 196 -11.81 -25.55 -5.47
CA PRO A 196 -10.79 -25.06 -4.54
C PRO A 196 -10.13 -26.19 -3.72
N HIS A 197 -10.64 -27.43 -3.80
CA HIS A 197 -10.07 -28.55 -3.05
C HIS A 197 -8.92 -29.17 -3.85
N VAL A 198 -7.69 -28.95 -3.37
CA VAL A 198 -6.48 -29.64 -3.80
C VAL A 198 -6.71 -31.16 -3.70
N GLU A 199 -6.28 -31.90 -4.71
CA GLU A 199 -6.57 -33.31 -5.01
C GLU A 199 -6.35 -34.32 -3.87
N TRP A 200 -5.75 -33.95 -2.74
CA TRP A 200 -5.52 -34.87 -1.62
C TRP A 200 -6.82 -35.44 -1.00
N ALA A 201 -7.95 -34.75 -1.19
CA ALA A 201 -9.26 -35.22 -0.71
C ALA A 201 -10.14 -35.87 -1.81
N ALA A 202 -9.74 -35.80 -3.08
CA ALA A 202 -10.59 -36.13 -4.22
C ALA A 202 -10.06 -37.30 -5.06
N GLY A 203 -9.29 -38.23 -4.48
CA GLY A 203 -9.08 -39.58 -5.02
C GLY A 203 -8.66 -39.71 -6.49
N ARG A 204 -8.16 -38.64 -7.12
CA ARG A 204 -7.55 -38.68 -8.44
C ARG A 204 -6.11 -39.12 -8.21
N GLU A 205 -5.91 -40.43 -8.26
CA GLU A 205 -4.57 -40.98 -8.45
C GLU A 205 -4.02 -40.33 -9.73
N PRO A 206 -2.82 -39.73 -9.71
CA PRO A 206 -2.17 -39.33 -10.95
C PRO A 206 -2.12 -40.59 -11.82
N VAL A 207 -2.67 -40.51 -13.03
CA VAL A 207 -2.53 -41.60 -14.00
C VAL A 207 -1.05 -41.62 -14.36
N GLU A 208 -0.27 -42.41 -13.62
CA GLU A 208 1.10 -42.78 -13.97
C GLU A 208 1.01 -43.67 -15.23
N ASP A 209 0.91 -43.04 -16.40
CA ASP A 209 1.24 -43.73 -17.64
C ASP A 209 2.77 -43.82 -17.69
N ASP A 210 3.28 -45.03 -17.48
CA ASP A 210 4.68 -45.40 -17.18
C ASP A 210 5.71 -45.04 -18.28
N ASN A 211 5.34 -44.20 -19.26
CA ASN A 211 6.19 -43.77 -20.38
C ASN A 211 5.96 -42.34 -20.90
N ASN A 212 5.09 -41.53 -20.27
CA ASN A 212 4.89 -40.14 -20.70
C ASN A 212 4.87 -39.21 -19.50
N ALA A 213 5.51 -38.03 -19.62
CA ALA A 213 5.42 -36.99 -18.61
C ALA A 213 3.94 -36.72 -18.27
N PRO A 214 3.57 -36.41 -17.02
CA PRO A 214 2.18 -36.19 -16.64
C PRO A 214 1.55 -35.17 -17.59
N ALA A 215 0.51 -35.60 -18.32
CA ALA A 215 -0.22 -34.73 -19.21
C ALA A 215 -0.83 -33.62 -18.34
N VAL A 216 -0.32 -32.39 -18.51
CA VAL A 216 -0.86 -31.23 -17.82
C VAL A 216 -2.25 -30.99 -18.38
N ASP A 217 -3.28 -31.20 -17.57
CA ASP A 217 -4.64 -30.88 -17.96
C ASP A 217 -4.81 -29.36 -17.87
N ASP A 218 -4.65 -28.67 -19.01
CA ASP A 218 -4.80 -27.21 -19.09
C ASP A 218 -6.23 -26.74 -18.74
N SER A 219 -7.21 -27.66 -18.69
CA SER A 219 -8.59 -27.36 -18.25
C SER A 219 -8.76 -27.35 -16.73
N ASP A 220 -7.75 -27.77 -15.95
CA ASP A 220 -7.81 -27.72 -14.49
C ASP A 220 -7.36 -26.37 -13.93
N PHE A 221 -8.31 -25.61 -13.38
CA PHE A 221 -8.05 -24.28 -12.84
C PHE A 221 -7.82 -24.29 -11.32
N THR A 222 -7.95 -25.46 -10.67
CA THR A 222 -7.65 -25.69 -9.25
C THR A 222 -6.34 -25.04 -8.78
N PRO A 223 -5.19 -25.16 -9.48
CA PRO A 223 -3.93 -24.57 -9.00
C PRO A 223 -3.90 -23.04 -8.99
N PHE A 224 -4.81 -22.38 -9.71
CA PHE A 224 -4.90 -20.92 -9.78
C PHE A 224 -5.89 -20.33 -8.78
N ILE A 225 -6.63 -21.19 -8.06
CA ILE A 225 -7.64 -20.78 -7.09
C ILE A 225 -7.00 -20.61 -5.72
N ASP A 226 -7.23 -19.47 -5.08
CA ASP A 226 -7.00 -19.31 -3.64
C ASP A 226 -8.15 -19.99 -2.87
N PRO A 227 -7.88 -21.08 -2.12
CA PRO A 227 -8.91 -21.81 -1.39
C PRO A 227 -9.32 -21.12 -0.08
N ALA A 228 -8.55 -20.13 0.39
CA ALA A 228 -8.76 -19.49 1.69
C ALA A 228 -8.61 -17.96 1.61
N PRO A 229 -9.40 -17.27 0.76
CA PRO A 229 -9.37 -15.82 0.68
C PRO A 229 -9.77 -15.19 2.01
N VAL A 230 -9.12 -14.08 2.38
CA VAL A 230 -9.48 -13.34 3.60
C VAL A 230 -10.91 -12.84 3.49
N ALA A 231 -11.76 -13.30 4.40
CA ALA A 231 -13.16 -12.97 4.47
C ALA A 231 -13.53 -12.41 5.84
N LEU A 232 -14.27 -11.31 5.85
CA LEU A 232 -14.77 -10.64 7.05
C LEU A 232 -16.29 -10.61 7.05
N ASP A 233 -16.89 -10.60 8.24
CA ASP A 233 -18.33 -10.44 8.38
C ASP A 233 -18.76 -9.00 8.07
N VAL A 234 -19.95 -8.83 7.52
CA VAL A 234 -20.54 -7.53 7.17
C VAL A 234 -20.65 -6.57 8.36
N HIS A 235 -20.73 -7.09 9.59
CA HIS A 235 -20.75 -6.31 10.82
C HIS A 235 -19.35 -5.99 11.38
N SER A 236 -18.29 -6.39 10.69
CA SER A 236 -16.91 -6.14 11.15
C SER A 236 -16.63 -4.63 11.24
N PRO A 237 -15.95 -4.18 12.30
CA PRO A 237 -15.58 -2.78 12.45
C PRO A 237 -14.58 -2.37 11.36
N MET A 238 -14.67 -1.14 10.89
CA MET A 238 -13.75 -0.59 9.89
C MET A 238 -12.28 -0.59 10.32
N ASP A 239 -12.00 -0.47 11.62
CA ASP A 239 -10.63 -0.59 12.14
C ASP A 239 -9.98 -1.91 11.75
N LEU A 240 -10.71 -3.03 11.84
CA LEU A 240 -10.19 -4.34 11.47
C LEU A 240 -9.89 -4.39 9.96
N VAL A 241 -10.80 -3.85 9.16
CA VAL A 241 -10.68 -3.81 7.69
C VAL A 241 -9.47 -2.97 7.28
N TYR A 242 -9.27 -1.81 7.93
CA TYR A 242 -8.09 -0.97 7.77
C TYR A 242 -6.80 -1.75 8.09
N GLU A 243 -6.77 -2.47 9.20
CA GLU A 243 -5.59 -3.26 9.57
C GLU A 243 -5.31 -4.41 8.58
N CYS A 244 -6.34 -5.05 8.04
CA CYS A 244 -6.19 -6.02 6.96
C CYS A 244 -5.52 -5.40 5.72
N PHE A 245 -5.94 -4.20 5.29
CA PHE A 245 -5.33 -3.54 4.13
C PHE A 245 -3.92 -3.01 4.39
N VAL A 246 -3.65 -2.44 5.58
CA VAL A 246 -2.37 -1.81 5.89
C VAL A 246 -1.32 -2.82 6.33
N LYS A 247 -1.66 -3.74 7.25
CA LYS A 247 -0.68 -4.66 7.86
C LYS A 247 -0.48 -5.92 7.03
N LEU A 248 -1.56 -6.53 6.53
CA LEU A 248 -1.47 -7.72 5.68
C LEU A 248 -1.21 -7.38 4.21
N GLY A 249 -1.40 -6.11 3.81
CA GLY A 249 -1.15 -5.67 2.44
C GLY A 249 -2.13 -6.24 1.43
N LEU A 250 -3.36 -6.57 1.85
CA LEU A 250 -4.35 -7.20 0.98
C LEU A 250 -4.74 -6.28 -0.19
N ARG A 251 -5.09 -6.91 -1.32
CA ARG A 251 -5.63 -6.21 -2.51
C ARG A 251 -7.15 -6.09 -2.45
N TYR A 252 -7.80 -7.10 -1.89
CA TYR A 252 -9.24 -7.17 -1.68
C TYR A 252 -9.55 -7.96 -0.41
N VAL A 253 -10.76 -7.77 0.11
CA VAL A 253 -11.32 -8.52 1.23
C VAL A 253 -12.70 -9.01 0.82
N CYS A 254 -12.96 -10.31 1.01
CA CYS A 254 -14.28 -10.88 0.80
C CYS A 254 -15.20 -10.54 1.97
N VAL A 255 -16.48 -10.35 1.70
CA VAL A 255 -17.46 -10.01 2.72
C VAL A 255 -18.51 -11.10 2.81
N LEU A 256 -18.77 -11.54 4.04
CA LEU A 256 -19.77 -12.53 4.37
C LEU A 256 -20.93 -11.88 5.11
N ARG A 257 -22.14 -12.38 4.87
CA ARG A 257 -23.35 -12.08 5.66
C ARG A 257 -24.01 -13.40 6.00
N ASP A 258 -24.16 -13.69 7.28
CA ASP A 258 -24.73 -14.94 7.79
C ASP A 258 -24.02 -16.18 7.20
N GLY A 259 -22.69 -16.11 7.07
CA GLY A 259 -21.86 -17.16 6.47
C GLY A 259 -21.94 -17.29 4.95
N LYS A 260 -22.78 -16.49 4.27
CA LYS A 260 -22.89 -16.47 2.81
C LYS A 260 -22.08 -15.35 2.19
N TYR A 261 -21.60 -15.56 0.97
CA TYR A 261 -20.89 -14.54 0.22
C TYR A 261 -21.82 -13.35 -0.10
N ALA A 262 -21.44 -12.16 0.36
CA ALA A 262 -22.19 -10.93 0.17
C ALA A 262 -21.56 -9.99 -0.88
N GLY A 263 -20.23 -10.05 -1.02
CA GLY A 263 -19.48 -9.23 -1.98
C GLY A 263 -17.99 -9.22 -1.69
N MET A 264 -17.26 -8.35 -2.37
CA MET A 264 -15.84 -8.08 -2.13
C MET A 264 -15.57 -6.59 -2.14
N ILE A 265 -14.54 -6.17 -1.42
CA ILE A 265 -14.07 -4.79 -1.39
C ILE A 265 -12.61 -4.76 -1.83
N HIS A 266 -12.31 -3.92 -2.82
CA HIS A 266 -10.95 -3.64 -3.25
C HIS A 266 -10.32 -2.53 -2.41
N LYS A 267 -9.00 -2.58 -2.27
CA LYS A 267 -8.20 -1.53 -1.63
C LYS A 267 -8.47 -0.15 -2.25
N LYS A 268 -8.69 -0.07 -3.57
CA LYS A 268 -9.02 1.21 -4.26
C LYS A 268 -10.31 1.83 -3.73
N THR A 269 -11.37 1.05 -3.60
CA THR A 269 -12.66 1.48 -3.05
C THR A 269 -12.52 1.90 -1.59
N PHE A 270 -11.75 1.13 -0.81
CA PHE A 270 -11.48 1.44 0.59
C PHE A 270 -10.70 2.76 0.74
N VAL A 271 -9.64 2.98 -0.04
CA VAL A 271 -8.89 4.25 -0.02
C VAL A 271 -9.77 5.44 -0.38
N LYS A 272 -10.65 5.28 -1.38
CA LYS A 272 -11.61 6.33 -1.74
C LYS A 272 -12.52 6.67 -0.56
N TYR A 273 -13.04 5.67 0.13
CA TYR A 273 -13.86 5.84 1.33
C TYR A 273 -13.11 6.61 2.44
N ILE A 274 -11.84 6.27 2.70
CA ILE A 274 -11.01 7.01 3.68
C ILE A 274 -10.87 8.47 3.30
N LYS A 275 -10.58 8.78 2.04
CA LYS A 275 -10.46 10.17 1.57
C LYS A 275 -11.77 10.95 1.77
N GLU A 276 -12.90 10.35 1.44
CA GLU A 276 -14.22 10.96 1.64
C GLU A 276 -14.51 11.24 3.13
N LEU A 277 -14.12 10.33 4.03
CA LEU A 277 -14.20 10.55 5.47
C LEU A 277 -13.33 11.73 5.92
N GLU A 278 -12.05 11.77 5.51
CA GLU A 278 -11.12 12.83 5.88
C GLU A 278 -11.59 14.22 5.39
N GLU A 279 -12.16 14.29 4.17
CA GLU A 279 -12.75 15.52 3.65
C GLU A 279 -13.97 15.97 4.46
N SER A 280 -14.81 15.02 4.90
CA SER A 280 -15.98 15.31 5.72
C SER A 280 -15.59 15.83 7.11
N GLU A 281 -14.54 15.27 7.72
CA GLU A 281 -14.00 15.72 8.99
C GLU A 281 -13.39 17.12 8.90
N LYS A 282 -12.63 17.39 7.82
CA LYS A 282 -12.06 18.73 7.55
C LYS A 282 -13.17 19.78 7.41
N LYS A 283 -14.24 19.47 6.68
CA LYS A 283 -15.41 20.37 6.52
C LYS A 283 -16.11 20.62 7.86
N ASN A 284 -16.34 19.59 8.66
CA ASN A 284 -16.93 19.76 9.99
C ASN A 284 -16.08 20.64 10.89
N ARG A 285 -14.75 20.46 10.88
CA ARG A 285 -13.83 21.27 11.70
C ARG A 285 -13.80 22.74 11.27
N GLN A 286 -13.88 23.02 9.96
CA GLN A 286 -13.97 24.39 9.44
C GLN A 286 -15.33 25.05 9.71
N GLY A 287 -16.43 24.30 9.63
CA GLY A 287 -17.77 24.80 9.94
C GLY A 287 -17.92 25.24 11.40
N ILE A 288 -17.29 24.52 12.33
CA ILE A 288 -17.27 24.88 13.76
C ILE A 288 -16.43 26.14 14.01
N LEU A 289 -15.32 26.35 13.29
CA LEU A 289 -14.50 27.56 13.42
C LEU A 289 -15.15 28.81 12.81
N GLY A 290 -16.01 28.65 11.80
CA GLY A 290 -16.72 29.77 11.17
C GLY A 290 -18.01 30.22 11.89
N SER A 291 -18.39 29.54 12.97
CA SER A 291 -19.60 29.82 13.75
C SER A 291 -19.31 30.30 15.18
N ILE A 292 -18.03 30.57 15.50
CA ILE A 292 -17.54 31.23 16.72
C ILE A 292 -17.05 32.62 16.34
#